data_AF-A0ABD1CZL8-F1
#
_entry.id   AF-A0ABD1CZL8-F1
#
_cell.length_a   1.000
_cell.length_b   1.000
_cell.length_c   1.000
_cell.angle_alpha   90.00
_cell.angle_beta   90.00
_cell.angle_gamma   90.00
#
_symmetry.space_group_name_H-M   'P 1'
#
loop_
_entity.id
_entity.type
_entity.pdbx_description
1 polymer ?
#
loop_
_entity_poly.entity_id
_entity_poly.type
_entity_poly.pdbx_seq_one_letter_code
_entity_poly.pdbx_strand_id
1 'polypeptide(L)'
;PGRVATLVEEKDGITWGCAFQVSGTLALDYLRQRECTLGGYLTDYIKFFPRLASEHSGISGEAFPALVYIATPKNDLWIGEEPIVETARQIAQCRGPSGHNVEYLVRLAVFMREELPGASDEHLFELEGLVRRFVAEANLSIGALLGSTPRRIRRDSHENVRRHVSFEFTSRVPEKRLRCLHI
;
A
#
# COMPACT_ATOMS: atom_id res chain seq x y z
N PRO A 1 -5.27 3.57 -19.04
CA PRO A 1 -5.55 4.07 -17.67
C PRO A 1 -4.29 3.92 -16.80
N GLY A 2 -4.18 4.67 -15.70
CA GLY A 2 -3.05 4.50 -14.76
C GLY A 2 -3.01 3.09 -14.13
N ARG A 3 -1.94 2.80 -13.38
CA ARG A 3 -1.77 1.55 -12.64
C ARG A 3 -1.55 1.85 -11.17
N VAL A 4 -2.32 1.21 -10.31
CA VAL A 4 -2.28 1.38 -8.86
C VAL A 4 -2.31 0.01 -8.18
N ALA A 5 -1.68 -0.09 -7.02
CA ALA A 5 -1.57 -1.36 -6.31
C ALA A 5 -2.94 -1.86 -5.84
N THR A 6 -3.11 -3.18 -5.87
CA THR A 6 -4.18 -3.91 -5.20
C THR A 6 -3.60 -5.18 -4.59
N LEU A 7 -4.38 -5.86 -3.75
CA LEU A 7 -3.97 -7.09 -3.07
C LEU A 7 -4.67 -8.30 -3.68
N VAL A 8 -3.98 -9.44 -3.68
CA VAL A 8 -4.55 -10.75 -4.00
C VAL A 8 -4.21 -11.75 -2.91
N GLU A 9 -5.10 -12.71 -2.71
CA GLU A 9 -4.90 -13.79 -1.76
C GLU A 9 -3.82 -14.75 -2.26
N GLU A 10 -2.85 -15.03 -1.41
CA GLU A 10 -1.77 -15.97 -1.69
C GLU A 10 -1.31 -16.64 -0.40
N LYS A 11 -1.20 -17.96 -0.43
CA LYS A 11 -0.93 -18.80 0.75
C LYS A 11 0.31 -18.35 1.54
N ASP A 12 1.36 -17.93 0.85
CA ASP A 12 2.62 -17.51 1.45
C ASP A 12 2.94 -16.04 1.17
N GLY A 13 1.94 -15.28 0.72
CA GLY A 13 2.06 -13.87 0.39
C GLY A 13 2.30 -13.00 1.62
N ILE A 14 3.20 -12.03 1.48
CA ILE A 14 3.48 -11.01 2.50
C ILE A 14 3.39 -9.64 1.83
N THR A 15 2.52 -8.78 2.37
CA THR A 15 2.49 -7.36 2.03
C THR A 15 2.88 -6.54 3.24
N TRP A 16 3.88 -5.67 3.06
CA TRP A 16 4.26 -4.70 4.07
C TRP A 16 3.47 -3.40 3.92
N GLY A 17 3.18 -2.76 5.05
CA GLY A 17 2.44 -1.50 5.05
C GLY A 17 2.33 -0.90 6.44
N CYS A 18 1.39 0.03 6.61
CA CYS A 18 1.08 0.63 7.89
C CYS A 18 -0.40 0.50 8.20
N ALA A 19 -0.72 0.19 9.46
CA ALA A 19 -2.06 0.32 10.01
C ALA A 19 -2.24 1.71 10.62
N PHE A 20 -3.39 2.34 10.37
CA PHE A 20 -3.76 3.63 10.94
C PHE A 20 -4.95 3.45 11.88
N GLN A 21 -4.88 4.07 13.05
CA GLN A 21 -6.04 4.20 13.92
C GLN A 21 -6.86 5.41 13.49
N VAL A 22 -8.11 5.17 13.13
CA VAL A 22 -9.04 6.22 12.76
C VAL A 22 -9.88 6.62 13.98
N SER A 23 -9.93 7.92 14.27
CA SER A 23 -10.78 8.48 15.32
C SER A 23 -11.97 9.21 14.69
N GLY A 24 -13.18 8.91 15.17
CA GLY A 24 -14.42 9.50 14.66
C GLY A 24 -14.97 8.83 13.40
N THR A 25 -16.23 9.14 13.06
CA THR A 25 -16.95 8.51 11.95
C THR A 25 -16.72 9.18 10.59
N LEU A 26 -16.46 10.49 10.57
CA LEU A 26 -16.30 11.28 9.34
C LEU A 26 -15.19 10.73 8.41
N ALA A 27 -14.07 10.28 9.00
CA ALA A 27 -12.97 9.73 8.23
C ALA A 27 -13.33 8.38 7.57
N LEU A 28 -14.11 7.53 8.24
CA LEU A 28 -14.56 6.25 7.68
C LEU A 28 -15.56 6.45 6.55
N ASP A 29 -16.50 7.40 6.68
CA ASP A 29 -17.45 7.70 5.62
C ASP A 29 -16.76 8.30 4.39
N TYR A 30 -15.76 9.18 4.60
CA TYR A 30 -14.93 9.69 3.51
C TYR A 30 -14.17 8.57 2.79
N LEU A 31 -13.53 7.65 3.53
CA LEU A 31 -12.81 6.52 2.95
C LEU A 31 -13.76 5.59 2.17
N ARG A 32 -14.95 5.29 2.70
CA ARG A 32 -15.96 4.49 2.01
C ARG A 32 -16.37 5.14 0.69
N GLN A 33 -16.63 6.45 0.69
CA GLN A 33 -16.98 7.17 -0.52
C GLN A 33 -15.85 7.13 -1.56
N ARG A 34 -14.61 7.34 -1.13
CA ARG A 34 -13.45 7.39 -2.03
C ARG A 34 -13.12 6.01 -2.61
N GLU A 35 -13.00 5.00 -1.75
CA GLU A 35 -12.47 3.70 -2.15
C GLU A 35 -13.57 2.77 -2.69
N CYS A 36 -14.74 2.71 -2.06
CA CYS A 36 -15.81 1.83 -2.51
C CYS A 36 -16.65 2.46 -3.63
N THR A 37 -17.22 3.65 -3.38
CA THR A 37 -18.15 4.27 -4.34
C THR A 37 -17.45 4.73 -5.61
N LEU A 38 -16.29 5.40 -5.49
CA LEU A 38 -15.55 5.92 -6.64
C LEU A 38 -14.51 4.94 -7.20
N GLY A 39 -13.86 4.17 -6.33
CA GLY A 39 -12.80 3.24 -6.73
C GLY A 39 -13.26 1.81 -7.01
N GLY A 40 -14.47 1.42 -6.58
CA GLY A 40 -14.99 0.06 -6.74
C GLY A 40 -14.27 -1.00 -5.88
N TYR A 41 -13.57 -0.59 -4.81
CA TYR A 41 -12.90 -1.51 -3.90
C TYR A 41 -13.90 -2.13 -2.93
N LEU A 42 -13.68 -3.40 -2.56
CA LEU A 42 -14.38 -4.05 -1.46
C LEU A 42 -13.61 -3.86 -0.15
N THR A 43 -14.35 -3.84 0.96
CA THR A 43 -13.75 -3.86 2.29
C THR A 43 -13.61 -5.29 2.80
N ASP A 44 -12.46 -5.60 3.40
CA ASP A 44 -12.26 -6.84 4.15
C ASP A 44 -11.53 -6.55 5.47
N TYR A 45 -11.62 -7.47 6.43
CA TYR A 45 -10.82 -7.44 7.66
C TYR A 45 -9.73 -8.50 7.58
N ILE A 46 -8.49 -8.10 7.83
CA ILE A 46 -7.32 -8.99 7.86
C ILE A 46 -6.58 -8.89 9.19
N LYS A 47 -5.79 -9.90 9.52
CA LYS A 47 -4.84 -9.80 10.65
C LYS A 47 -3.63 -8.98 10.21
N PHE A 48 -3.41 -7.84 10.84
CA PHE A 48 -2.20 -7.04 10.71
C PHE A 48 -1.18 -7.47 11.76
N PHE A 49 0.06 -7.71 11.34
CA PHE A 49 1.17 -8.13 12.21
C PHE A 49 2.13 -6.95 12.39
N PRO A 50 2.16 -6.30 13.57
CA PRO A 50 3.05 -5.18 13.81
C PRO A 50 4.52 -5.59 13.70
N ARG A 51 5.31 -4.77 12.99
CA ARG A 51 6.77 -4.88 13.01
C ARG A 51 7.28 -4.47 14.39
N LEU A 52 7.65 -5.44 15.21
CA LEU A 52 8.27 -5.20 16.50
C LEU A 52 9.69 -4.66 16.33
N ALA A 53 9.96 -3.48 16.87
CA ALA A 53 11.32 -2.98 16.99
C ALA A 53 12.02 -3.73 18.14
N SER A 54 12.80 -4.76 17.79
CA SER A 54 13.90 -5.36 18.56
C SER A 54 13.58 -6.08 19.89
N GLU A 55 14.38 -7.13 20.18
CA GLU A 55 14.46 -7.90 21.43
C GLU A 55 14.61 -7.04 22.70
N HIS A 56 14.96 -5.76 22.56
CA HIS A 56 15.15 -4.81 23.66
C HIS A 56 13.88 -4.07 24.09
N SER A 57 12.77 -4.16 23.34
CA SER A 57 11.53 -3.43 23.65
C SER A 57 10.59 -4.18 24.60
N GLY A 58 10.73 -5.50 24.72
CA GLY A 58 9.83 -6.33 25.55
C GLY A 58 8.37 -6.32 25.09
N ILE A 59 8.07 -5.88 23.87
CA ILE A 59 6.73 -5.82 23.31
C ILE A 59 6.53 -7.03 22.40
N SER A 60 5.58 -7.92 22.70
CA SER A 60 5.01 -8.85 21.72
C SER A 60 3.84 -8.14 21.03
N GLY A 61 4.03 -7.76 19.78
CA GLY A 61 3.02 -7.06 18.98
C GLY A 61 2.02 -8.09 18.51
N GLU A 62 1.02 -8.37 19.32
CA GLU A 62 -0.03 -9.29 18.94
C GLU A 62 -0.75 -8.77 17.69
N ALA A 63 -1.05 -9.70 16.78
CA ALA A 63 -1.76 -9.37 15.55
C ALA A 63 -3.17 -8.87 15.87
N PHE A 64 -3.64 -7.87 15.12
CA PHE A 64 -4.97 -7.31 15.31
C PHE A 64 -5.75 -7.14 13.99
N PRO A 65 -7.10 -7.14 14.02
CA PRO A 65 -7.92 -6.87 12.86
C PRO A 65 -7.68 -5.47 12.29
N ALA A 66 -7.42 -5.39 10.99
CA ALA A 66 -7.32 -4.15 10.24
C ALA A 66 -8.27 -4.19 9.04
N LEU A 67 -8.97 -3.08 8.81
CA LEU A 67 -9.79 -2.87 7.62
C LEU A 67 -8.88 -2.59 6.43
N VAL A 68 -9.10 -3.31 5.32
CA VAL A 68 -8.39 -3.12 4.06
C VAL A 68 -9.37 -2.95 2.91
N TYR A 69 -9.00 -2.14 1.93
CA TYR A 69 -9.74 -1.95 0.68
C TYR A 69 -9.02 -2.70 -0.45
N ILE A 70 -9.72 -3.63 -1.10
CA ILE A 70 -9.14 -4.55 -2.10
C ILE A 70 -9.98 -4.51 -3.38
N ALA A 71 -9.34 -4.31 -4.54
CA ALA A 71 -10.02 -4.47 -5.82
C ALA A 71 -10.17 -5.96 -6.11
N THR A 72 -11.32 -6.35 -6.67
CA THR A 72 -11.57 -7.74 -7.08
C THR A 72 -11.68 -7.84 -8.60
N PRO A 73 -11.60 -9.04 -9.19
CA PRO A 73 -11.86 -9.23 -10.62
C PRO A 73 -13.23 -8.76 -11.11
N LYS A 74 -14.17 -8.44 -10.21
CA LYS A 74 -15.48 -7.84 -10.54
C LYS A 74 -15.45 -6.33 -10.73
N ASN A 75 -14.34 -5.67 -10.41
CA ASN A 75 -14.16 -4.24 -10.61
C ASN A 75 -13.86 -3.99 -12.10
N ASP A 76 -14.59 -3.06 -12.74
CA ASP A 76 -14.42 -2.75 -14.17
C ASP A 76 -13.01 -2.22 -14.53
N LEU A 77 -12.26 -1.75 -13.53
CA LEU A 77 -10.88 -1.29 -13.66
C LEU A 77 -9.85 -2.40 -13.39
N TRP A 78 -10.28 -3.64 -13.13
CA TRP A 78 -9.40 -4.79 -12.92
C TRP A 78 -8.79 -5.25 -14.24
N ILE A 79 -7.46 -5.22 -14.33
CA ILE A 79 -6.71 -5.64 -15.52
C ILE A 79 -6.05 -7.01 -15.33
N GLY A 80 -5.95 -7.48 -14.08
CA GLY A 80 -5.32 -8.76 -13.74
C GLY A 80 -3.80 -8.67 -13.77
N GLU A 81 -3.16 -9.83 -13.91
CA GLU A 81 -1.72 -9.92 -14.07
C GLU A 81 -1.34 -9.56 -15.51
N GLU A 82 -0.34 -8.70 -15.67
CA GLU A 82 0.22 -8.31 -16.96
C GLU A 82 1.75 -8.36 -16.92
N PRO A 83 2.44 -8.45 -18.07
CA PRO A 83 3.89 -8.39 -18.09
C PRO A 83 4.39 -7.06 -17.51
N ILE A 84 5.30 -7.12 -16.54
CA ILE A 84 5.82 -5.95 -15.79
C ILE A 84 6.34 -4.82 -16.70
N VAL A 85 6.84 -5.17 -17.89
CA VAL A 85 7.32 -4.21 -18.90
C VAL A 85 6.16 -3.37 -19.47
N GLU A 86 5.00 -3.99 -19.72
CA GLU A 86 3.80 -3.29 -20.20
C GLU A 86 3.26 -2.36 -19.12
N THR A 87 3.23 -2.82 -17.87
CA THR A 87 2.90 -1.99 -16.71
C THR A 87 3.81 -0.78 -16.62
N ALA A 88 5.12 -1.01 -16.63
CA ALA A 88 6.09 0.05 -16.48
C ALA A 88 5.93 1.11 -17.58
N ARG A 89 5.67 0.68 -18.82
CA ARG A 89 5.40 1.60 -19.93
C ARG A 89 4.12 2.40 -19.69
N GLN A 90 3.05 1.75 -19.25
CA GLN A 90 1.80 2.41 -18.92
C GLN A 90 1.98 3.44 -17.78
N ILE A 91 2.72 3.08 -16.73
CA ILE A 91 3.03 3.97 -15.60
C ILE A 91 3.81 5.19 -16.06
N ALA A 92 4.83 5.00 -16.89
CA ALA A 92 5.69 6.08 -17.38
C ALA A 92 4.90 7.14 -18.17
N GLN A 93 3.84 6.73 -18.86
CA GLN A 93 3.06 7.60 -19.77
C GLN A 93 1.79 8.19 -19.13
N CYS A 94 1.28 7.61 -18.04
CA CYS A 94 -0.01 8.00 -17.48
C CYS A 94 0.05 9.20 -16.52
N ARG A 95 -1.00 10.03 -16.61
CA ARG A 95 -1.29 11.12 -15.67
C ARG A 95 -2.80 11.22 -15.44
N GLY A 96 -3.18 11.48 -14.20
CA GLY A 96 -4.56 11.74 -13.81
C GLY A 96 -4.71 13.05 -13.03
N PRO A 97 -5.91 13.33 -12.49
CA PRO A 97 -6.16 14.51 -11.66
C PRO A 97 -5.24 14.62 -10.45
N SER A 98 -4.78 13.49 -9.91
CA SER A 98 -3.88 13.41 -8.75
C SER A 98 -2.39 13.52 -9.09
N GLY A 99 -2.01 13.68 -10.36
CA GLY A 99 -0.60 13.75 -10.78
C GLY A 99 -0.17 12.63 -11.71
N HIS A 100 1.15 12.50 -11.89
CA HIS A 100 1.75 11.45 -12.75
C HIS A 100 1.71 10.10 -12.05
N ASN A 101 1.48 9.02 -12.81
CA ASN A 101 1.50 7.67 -12.23
C ASN A 101 2.91 7.26 -11.77
N VAL A 102 3.95 7.85 -12.37
CA VAL A 102 5.34 7.74 -11.91
C VAL A 102 5.50 8.24 -10.47
N GLU A 103 4.82 9.33 -10.10
CA GLU A 103 4.86 9.86 -8.74
C GLU A 103 4.33 8.84 -7.73
N TYR A 104 3.19 8.22 -8.03
CA TYR A 104 2.60 7.18 -7.20
C TYR A 104 3.58 6.04 -6.92
N LEU A 105 4.17 5.47 -7.98
CA LEU A 105 5.09 4.34 -7.87
C LEU A 105 6.35 4.71 -7.09
N VAL A 106 7.01 5.82 -7.46
CA VAL A 106 8.27 6.22 -6.81
C VAL A 106 8.05 6.57 -5.34
N ARG A 107 6.93 7.23 -5.00
CA ARG A 107 6.61 7.52 -3.59
C ARG A 107 6.36 6.25 -2.78
N LEU A 108 5.72 5.25 -3.35
CA LEU A 108 5.54 3.95 -2.70
C LEU A 108 6.89 3.23 -2.47
N ALA A 109 7.77 3.23 -3.47
CA ALA A 109 9.10 2.64 -3.34
C ALA A 109 9.99 3.38 -2.33
N VAL A 110 9.93 4.71 -2.30
CA VAL A 110 10.60 5.55 -1.28
C VAL A 110 10.04 5.23 0.11
N PHE A 111 8.72 5.15 0.25
CA PHE A 111 8.08 4.77 1.50
C PHE A 111 8.59 3.41 2.02
N MET A 112 8.62 2.39 1.15
CA MET A 112 9.12 1.05 1.51
C MET A 112 10.58 1.09 2.00
N ARG A 113 11.45 1.82 1.31
CA ARG A 113 12.87 1.95 1.70
C ARG A 113 13.07 2.73 3.00
N GLU A 114 12.37 3.85 3.18
CA GLU A 114 12.59 4.74 4.32
C GLU A 114 11.91 4.26 5.59
N GLU A 115 10.69 3.71 5.48
CA GLU A 115 9.83 3.45 6.62
C GLU A 115 9.74 1.98 7.02
N LEU A 116 10.16 1.08 6.12
CA LEU A 116 10.10 -0.37 6.33
C LEU A 116 11.46 -1.02 6.05
N PRO A 117 12.56 -0.59 6.71
CA PRO A 117 13.90 -1.10 6.43
C PRO A 117 13.94 -2.63 6.60
N GLY A 118 14.45 -3.34 5.59
CA GLY A 118 14.48 -4.81 5.56
C GLY A 118 13.17 -5.47 5.10
N ALA A 119 12.10 -4.71 4.82
CA ALA A 119 11.07 -5.20 3.90
C ALA A 119 11.65 -5.25 2.48
N SER A 120 11.36 -6.34 1.77
CA SER A 120 11.63 -6.44 0.34
C SER A 120 10.32 -6.66 -0.39
N ASP A 121 10.12 -5.91 -1.47
CA ASP A 121 9.05 -6.11 -2.46
C ASP A 121 9.74 -6.07 -3.82
N GLU A 122 10.10 -7.26 -4.31
CA GLU A 122 10.90 -7.43 -5.52
C GLU A 122 10.16 -6.86 -6.75
N HIS A 123 8.87 -7.16 -6.87
CA HIS A 123 8.01 -6.65 -7.94
C HIS A 123 8.00 -5.12 -7.95
N LEU A 124 7.77 -4.48 -6.80
CA LEU A 124 7.74 -3.03 -6.70
C LEU A 124 9.07 -2.38 -7.14
N PHE A 125 10.21 -2.94 -6.70
CA PHE A 125 11.52 -2.38 -7.01
C PHE A 125 11.95 -2.65 -8.45
N GLU A 126 11.60 -3.80 -9.02
CA GLU A 126 11.80 -4.09 -10.44
C GLU A 126 10.98 -3.13 -11.31
N LEU A 127 9.70 -2.93 -10.95
CA LEU A 127 8.79 -2.02 -11.63
C LEU A 127 9.29 -0.58 -11.56
N GLU A 128 9.77 -0.13 -10.39
CA GLU A 128 10.41 1.19 -10.24
C GLU A 128 11.62 1.34 -11.17
N GLY A 129 12.48 0.32 -11.25
CA GLY A 129 13.66 0.32 -12.12
C GLY A 129 13.30 0.44 -13.59
N LEU A 130 12.29 -0.31 -14.06
CA LEU A 130 11.78 -0.23 -15.42
C LEU A 130 11.19 1.16 -15.74
N VAL A 131 10.35 1.69 -14.85
CA VAL A 131 9.75 3.01 -15.05
C VAL A 131 10.82 4.11 -15.12
N ARG A 132 11.84 4.05 -14.27
CA ARG A 132 12.97 5.00 -14.32
C ARG A 132 13.71 4.94 -15.65
N ARG A 133 13.91 3.75 -16.21
CA ARG A 133 14.50 3.58 -17.55
C ARG A 133 13.65 4.22 -18.63
N PHE A 134 12.34 3.94 -18.67
CA PHE A 134 11.44 4.52 -19.67
C PHE A 134 11.31 6.05 -19.56
N VAL A 135 11.32 6.60 -18.35
CA VAL A 135 11.36 8.05 -18.13
C VAL A 135 12.66 8.65 -18.69
N ALA A 136 13.80 8.00 -18.47
CA ALA A 136 15.08 8.44 -19.01
C ALA A 136 15.15 8.34 -20.53
N GLU A 137 14.66 7.25 -21.13
CA GLU A 137 14.56 7.07 -22.59
C GLU A 137 13.66 8.12 -23.24
N ALA A 138 12.63 8.58 -22.53
CA ALA A 138 11.77 9.70 -22.95
C ALA A 138 12.43 11.09 -22.74
N ASN A 139 13.69 11.16 -22.29
CA ASN A 139 14.41 12.38 -21.95
C ASN A 139 13.68 13.25 -20.90
N LEU A 140 12.97 12.61 -19.96
CA LEU A 140 12.29 13.28 -18.86
C LEU A 140 13.07 13.11 -17.56
N SER A 141 12.93 14.07 -16.63
CA SER A 141 13.48 13.97 -15.29
C SER A 141 12.45 13.41 -14.32
N ILE A 142 12.83 12.39 -13.53
CA ILE A 142 11.97 11.87 -12.45
C ILE A 142 11.54 13.01 -11.52
N GLY A 143 12.46 13.91 -11.15
CA GLY A 143 12.15 15.03 -10.26
C GLY A 143 11.05 15.94 -10.79
N ALA A 144 10.96 16.12 -12.12
CA ALA A 144 9.88 16.90 -12.75
C ALA A 144 8.51 16.19 -12.69
N LEU A 145 8.50 14.86 -12.55
CA LEU A 145 7.29 14.04 -12.48
C LEU A 145 6.79 13.83 -11.05
N LEU A 146 7.62 14.05 -10.03
CA LEU A 146 7.26 13.81 -8.62
C LEU A 146 6.36 14.86 -7.99
N GLY A 147 5.98 15.94 -8.70
CA GLY A 147 5.12 16.98 -8.12
C GLY A 147 5.69 17.60 -6.84
N SER A 148 4.82 18.12 -5.98
CA SER A 148 5.20 18.73 -4.70
C SER A 148 5.37 17.68 -3.61
N THR A 149 6.44 17.76 -2.81
CA THR A 149 6.63 16.85 -1.66
C THR A 149 5.51 17.01 -0.64
N PRO A 150 4.70 15.97 -0.37
CA PRO A 150 3.64 16.03 0.61
C PRO A 150 4.22 16.13 2.02
N ARG A 151 3.49 16.79 2.93
CA ARG A 151 3.86 16.82 4.35
C ARG A 151 3.86 15.39 4.88
N ARG A 152 4.96 14.99 5.52
CA ARG A 152 5.03 13.71 6.25
C ARG A 152 3.91 13.69 7.30
N ILE A 153 3.07 12.65 7.24
CA ILE A 153 2.10 12.38 8.29
C ILE A 153 2.91 12.05 9.54
N ARG A 154 2.75 12.86 10.60
CA ARG A 154 3.38 12.58 11.90
C ARG A 154 2.91 11.22 12.37
N ARG A 155 3.82 10.25 12.39
CA ARG A 155 3.61 8.99 13.07
C ARG A 155 3.88 9.26 14.52
N ASP A 156 2.90 9.00 15.36
CA ASP A 156 3.16 8.87 16.79
C ASP A 156 4.20 7.76 16.93
N SER A 157 5.42 8.13 17.37
CA SER A 157 6.43 7.19 17.82
C SER A 157 5.87 6.52 19.07
N HIS A 158 5.05 5.49 18.89
CA HIS A 158 4.37 4.76 19.96
C HIS A 158 5.33 3.94 20.82
N GLU A 159 6.63 4.29 20.89
CA GLU A 159 7.58 3.69 21.82
C GLU A 159 7.09 3.73 23.27
N ASN A 160 6.24 4.71 23.62
CA ASN A 160 5.81 4.97 25.01
C ASN A 160 4.34 4.65 25.31
N VAL A 161 3.55 4.10 24.37
CA VAL A 161 2.10 3.92 24.59
C VAL A 161 1.77 2.44 24.72
N ARG A 162 1.81 1.93 25.96
CA ARG A 162 1.21 0.64 26.31
C ARG A 162 -0.31 0.79 26.36
N ARG A 163 -1.05 0.12 25.47
CA ARG A 163 -2.51 0.02 25.55
C ARG A 163 -2.92 -1.36 26.02
N HIS A 164 -3.89 -1.42 26.92
CA HIS A 164 -4.60 -2.65 27.21
C HIS A 164 -5.40 -3.04 25.97
N VAL A 165 -5.02 -4.14 25.34
CA VAL A 165 -5.72 -4.66 24.17
C VAL A 165 -6.86 -5.56 24.67
N SER A 166 -8.07 -5.32 24.16
CA SER A 166 -9.22 -6.22 24.37
C SER A 166 -9.44 -7.02 23.09
N PHE A 167 -9.43 -8.36 23.20
CA PHE A 167 -9.33 -9.28 22.06
C PHE A 167 -10.61 -10.05 21.76
N GLU A 168 -11.76 -9.60 22.26
CA GLU A 168 -13.03 -10.33 22.09
C GLU A 168 -13.46 -10.54 20.62
N PHE A 169 -12.79 -9.88 19.66
CA PHE A 169 -13.16 -9.88 18.25
C PHE A 169 -12.13 -10.46 17.27
N THR A 170 -10.92 -10.83 17.72
CA THR A 170 -9.83 -11.24 16.78
C THR A 170 -9.97 -12.68 16.28
N SER A 171 -10.65 -13.54 17.05
CA SER A 171 -10.94 -14.94 16.69
C SER A 171 -11.92 -15.09 15.51
N ARG A 172 -12.62 -14.01 15.12
CA ARG A 172 -13.60 -14.01 14.03
C ARG A 172 -13.02 -13.56 12.69
N VAL A 173 -11.76 -13.11 12.66
CA VAL A 173 -11.11 -12.64 11.43
C VAL A 173 -10.38 -13.80 10.77
N PRO A 174 -10.76 -14.20 9.54
CA PRO A 174 -10.09 -15.27 8.81
C PRO A 174 -8.58 -15.00 8.66
N GLU A 175 -7.78 -16.06 8.74
CA GLU A 175 -6.36 -15.95 8.41
C GLU A 175 -6.21 -15.87 6.89
N LYS A 176 -6.11 -14.63 6.39
CA LYS A 176 -5.80 -14.35 5.00
C LYS A 176 -4.41 -13.76 4.88
N ARG A 177 -3.60 -14.38 4.01
CA ARG A 177 -2.31 -13.85 3.60
C ARG A 177 -2.47 -13.24 2.22
N LEU A 178 -1.93 -12.03 2.09
CA LEU A 178 -2.09 -11.22 0.90
C LEU A 178 -0.71 -10.86 0.38
N ARG A 179 -0.58 -10.83 -0.95
CA ARG A 179 0.52 -10.15 -1.64
C ARG A 179 -0.01 -8.97 -2.44
N CYS A 180 0.88 -8.08 -2.84
CA CYS A 180 0.59 -7.12 -3.89
C CYS A 180 0.34 -7.89 -5.19
N LEU A 181 -0.75 -7.56 -5.89
CA LEU A 181 -0.93 -8.01 -7.26
C LEU A 181 0.28 -7.52 -8.07
N HIS A 182 0.82 -8.38 -8.92
CA HIS A 182 1.79 -7.98 -9.92
C HIS A 182 1.04 -7.16 -10.96
N ILE A 183 0.91 -5.87 -10.65
CA ILE A 183 0.43 -4.87 -11.58
C ILE A 183 1.54 -4.51 -12.51
#